data_AF-A0A4U9IM36-F1
#
_entry.id   AF-A0A4U9IM36-F1
#
_cell.length_a   1.000
_cell.length_b   1.000
_cell.length_c   1.000
_cell.angle_alpha   90.00
_cell.angle_beta   90.00
_cell.angle_gamma   90.00
#
_symmetry.space_group_name_H-M   'P 1'
#
loop_
_entity.id
_entity.type
_entity.pdbx_description
1 polymer ?
#
loop_
_entity_poly.entity_id
_entity_poly.type
_entity_poly.pdbx_seq_one_letter_code
_entity_poly.pdbx_strand_id
1 'polypeptide(L)'
;MVGKYIELPDAYKSVIEALKHGGLKNRVTVNIKLIDSQDVETRGVEILKDLDAILIPGGFGYRGVEGKIATARYARENNIPYLGICLGMQVALIEFARNVVGMENANSTEFVPDCKYPVVALITEWRDEEGNVEVRTEKSDLGGTMRLGSQACQLSDDSLVRQMYGAPTITERPPSPL
;
A
#
# COMPACT_ATOMS: atom_id res chain seq x y z
N MET A 1 -2.60 12.32 3.99
CA MET A 1 -2.85 10.87 4.11
C MET A 1 -4.21 10.58 3.54
N VAL A 2 -4.30 9.69 2.55
CA VAL A 2 -5.55 9.36 1.85
C VAL A 2 -5.98 7.94 2.23
N GLY A 3 -7.13 7.78 2.88
CA GLY A 3 -7.56 6.50 3.44
C GLY A 3 -9.09 6.39 3.55
N LYS A 4 -9.56 5.29 4.14
CA LYS A 4 -11.00 5.00 4.33
C LYS A 4 -11.50 5.38 5.72
N TYR A 5 -10.66 5.22 6.75
CA TYR A 5 -11.05 5.39 8.15
C TYR A 5 -10.62 6.76 8.69
N ILE A 6 -11.04 7.84 8.03
CA ILE A 6 -10.64 9.19 8.44
C ILE A 6 -11.43 9.74 9.63
N GLU A 7 -12.63 9.21 9.86
CA GLU A 7 -13.50 9.62 10.98
C GLU A 7 -12.99 9.14 12.34
N LEU A 8 -12.16 8.09 12.35
CA LEU A 8 -11.51 7.57 13.55
C LEU A 8 -9.98 7.61 13.36
N PRO A 9 -9.33 8.73 13.72
CA PRO A 9 -7.88 8.89 13.58
C PRO A 9 -7.06 7.78 14.24
N ASP A 10 -7.60 7.14 15.27
CA ASP A 10 -6.98 6.01 15.97
C ASP A 10 -6.73 4.81 15.06
N ALA A 11 -7.49 4.65 13.97
CA ALA A 11 -7.26 3.62 12.96
C ALA A 11 -5.86 3.72 12.31
N TYR A 12 -5.25 4.92 12.35
CA TYR A 12 -3.93 5.18 11.78
C TYR A 12 -2.93 5.70 12.81
N LYS A 13 -3.18 5.47 14.11
CA LYS A 13 -2.37 6.02 15.22
C LYS A 13 -0.87 5.79 15.03
N SER A 14 -0.46 4.55 14.77
CA SER A 14 0.94 4.18 14.59
C SER A 14 1.58 4.89 13.38
N VAL A 15 0.84 5.07 12.29
CA VAL A 15 1.32 5.77 11.08
C VAL A 15 1.49 7.26 11.37
N ILE A 16 0.52 7.86 12.07
CA ILE A 16 0.56 9.27 12.48
C ILE A 16 1.78 9.54 13.39
N GLU A 17 2.02 8.70 14.38
CA GLU A 17 3.19 8.86 15.27
C GLU A 17 4.51 8.60 14.53
N ALA A 18 4.57 7.64 13.61
CA ALA A 18 5.75 7.41 12.76
C ALA A 18 6.08 8.63 11.90
N LEU A 19 5.08 9.28 11.30
CA LEU A 19 5.27 10.52 10.55
C LEU A 19 5.81 11.65 11.44
N LYS A 20 5.29 11.80 12.66
CA LYS A 20 5.82 12.77 13.63
C LYS A 20 7.27 12.48 14.01
N HIS A 21 7.62 11.21 14.24
CA HIS A 21 9.02 10.81 14.49
C HIS A 21 9.93 11.16 13.31
N GLY A 22 9.47 10.92 12.07
CA GLY A 22 10.16 11.35 10.85
C GLY A 22 10.36 12.87 10.80
N GLY A 23 9.33 13.64 11.16
CA GLY A 23 9.41 15.09 11.29
C GLY A 23 10.46 15.55 12.30
N LEU A 24 10.48 14.97 13.50
CA LEU A 24 11.46 15.28 14.55
C LEU A 24 12.90 15.02 14.09
N LYS A 25 13.14 13.87 13.43
CA LYS A 25 14.47 13.52 12.89
C LYS A 25 14.97 14.55 11.88
N ASN A 26 14.06 15.15 11.11
CA ASN A 26 14.36 16.11 10.05
C ASN A 26 14.15 17.58 10.46
N ARG A 27 13.77 17.84 11.73
CA ARG A 27 13.42 19.19 12.23
C ARG A 27 12.31 19.88 11.42
N VAL A 28 11.31 19.10 11.00
CA VAL A 28 10.14 19.57 10.25
C VAL A 28 8.88 19.26 11.04
N THR A 29 7.97 20.23 11.13
CA THR A 29 6.62 20.01 11.66
C THR A 29 5.76 19.37 10.57
N VAL A 30 5.35 18.10 10.77
CA VAL A 30 4.52 17.37 9.80
C VAL A 30 3.04 17.67 10.06
N ASN A 31 2.42 18.40 9.14
CA ASN A 31 0.99 18.70 9.16
C ASN A 31 0.22 17.62 8.39
N ILE A 32 -0.54 16.77 9.08
CA ILE A 32 -1.24 15.64 8.46
C ILE A 32 -2.67 16.04 8.10
N LYS A 33 -2.94 16.21 6.80
CA LYS A 33 -4.31 16.31 6.26
C LYS A 33 -4.85 14.90 6.01
N LEU A 34 -5.92 14.52 6.71
CA LEU A 34 -6.67 13.28 6.47
C LEU A 34 -7.69 13.53 5.35
N ILE A 35 -7.70 12.68 4.33
CA ILE A 35 -8.59 12.79 3.17
C ILE A 35 -9.24 11.44 2.93
N ASP A 36 -10.57 11.43 2.76
CA ASP A 36 -11.27 10.20 2.39
C ASP A 36 -10.97 9.87 0.93
N SER A 37 -10.57 8.63 0.66
CA SER A 37 -10.44 8.11 -0.70
C SER A 37 -11.71 8.27 -1.55
N GLN A 38 -12.92 8.21 -0.96
CA GLN A 38 -14.17 8.41 -1.70
C GLN A 38 -14.40 9.87 -2.10
N ASP A 39 -13.86 10.82 -1.33
CA ASP A 39 -13.87 12.22 -1.74
C ASP A 39 -13.03 12.41 -3.00
N VAL A 40 -11.93 11.68 -3.15
CA VAL A 40 -11.12 11.72 -4.38
C VAL A 40 -11.92 11.17 -5.57
N GLU A 41 -12.71 10.12 -5.38
CA GLU A 41 -13.57 9.54 -6.42
C GLU A 41 -14.67 10.50 -6.87
N THR A 42 -15.31 11.16 -5.90
CA THR A 42 -16.52 11.96 -6.15
C THR A 42 -16.23 13.43 -6.47
N ARG A 43 -15.21 14.01 -5.84
CA ARG A 43 -14.82 15.43 -5.98
C ARG A 43 -13.59 15.63 -6.85
N GLY A 44 -12.92 14.55 -7.23
CA GLY A 44 -11.72 14.56 -8.07
C GLY A 44 -10.42 14.81 -7.30
N VAL A 45 -9.31 14.77 -8.04
CA VAL A 45 -7.95 14.89 -7.50
C VAL A 45 -7.58 16.30 -7.01
N GLU A 46 -8.41 17.32 -7.28
CA GLU A 46 -8.16 18.70 -6.84
C GLU A 46 -8.03 18.83 -5.32
N ILE A 47 -8.66 17.94 -4.54
CA ILE A 47 -8.54 17.95 -3.08
C ILE A 47 -7.12 17.57 -2.58
N LEU A 48 -6.31 16.98 -3.46
CA LEU A 48 -4.91 16.59 -3.25
C LEU A 48 -3.93 17.72 -3.59
N LYS A 49 -4.42 18.83 -4.14
CA LYS A 49 -3.60 19.99 -4.46
C LYS A 49 -2.95 20.55 -3.19
N ASP A 50 -1.76 21.15 -3.37
CA ASP A 50 -0.94 21.76 -2.33
C ASP A 50 -0.43 20.77 -1.25
N LEU A 51 -0.49 19.47 -1.52
CA LEU A 51 0.15 18.45 -0.67
C LEU A 51 1.62 18.27 -1.06
N ASP A 52 2.51 18.45 -0.09
CA ASP A 52 3.96 18.24 -0.28
C ASP A 52 4.34 16.76 -0.41
N ALA A 53 3.52 15.86 0.16
CA ALA A 53 3.71 14.42 0.11
C ALA A 53 2.37 13.69 0.32
N ILE A 54 2.26 12.49 -0.24
CA ILE A 54 1.06 11.66 -0.18
C ILE A 54 1.40 10.31 0.45
N LEU A 55 0.57 9.88 1.40
CA LEU A 55 0.64 8.55 2.02
C LEU A 55 -0.72 7.86 1.89
N ILE A 56 -0.71 6.63 1.38
CA ILE A 56 -1.87 5.73 1.39
C ILE A 56 -1.57 4.58 2.36
N PRO A 57 -2.30 4.49 3.50
CA PRO A 57 -2.06 3.46 4.49
C PRO A 57 -2.67 2.12 4.06
N GLY A 58 -2.50 1.11 4.92
CA GLY A 58 -3.20 -0.15 4.75
C GLY A 58 -4.73 -0.02 4.87
N GLY A 59 -5.41 -1.03 4.40
CA GLY A 59 -6.86 -1.16 4.45
C GLY A 59 -7.29 -2.45 3.77
N PHE A 60 -8.59 -2.71 3.77
CA PHE A 60 -9.19 -3.90 3.19
C PHE A 60 -10.46 -3.57 2.44
N GLY A 61 -10.77 -4.43 1.46
CA GLY A 61 -11.97 -4.32 0.64
C GLY A 61 -11.92 -3.20 -0.40
N TYR A 62 -12.91 -3.23 -1.29
CA TYR A 62 -12.90 -2.42 -2.52
C TYR A 62 -13.28 -0.94 -2.33
N ARG A 63 -13.84 -0.57 -1.17
CA ARG A 63 -14.35 0.78 -0.93
C ARG A 63 -13.21 1.82 -1.03
N GLY A 64 -13.38 2.81 -1.92
CA GLY A 64 -12.44 3.89 -2.12
C GLY A 64 -11.15 3.46 -2.85
N VAL A 65 -11.11 2.28 -3.48
CA VAL A 65 -9.89 1.80 -4.16
C VAL A 65 -9.61 2.63 -5.41
N GLU A 66 -10.61 2.99 -6.20
CA GLU A 66 -10.39 3.80 -7.41
C GLU A 66 -9.90 5.21 -7.05
N GLY A 67 -10.37 5.78 -5.93
CA GLY A 67 -9.85 7.05 -5.40
C GLY A 67 -8.40 6.96 -4.96
N LYS A 68 -7.99 5.82 -4.36
CA LYS A 68 -6.59 5.55 -4.02
C LYS A 68 -5.72 5.37 -5.26
N ILE A 69 -6.22 4.69 -6.29
CA ILE A 69 -5.53 4.54 -7.60
C ILE A 69 -5.36 5.91 -8.26
N ALA A 70 -6.42 6.74 -8.30
CA ALA A 70 -6.35 8.10 -8.82
C ALA A 70 -5.37 8.97 -8.03
N THR A 71 -5.31 8.79 -6.72
CA THR A 71 -4.32 9.45 -5.84
C THR A 71 -2.89 9.03 -6.16
N ALA A 72 -2.63 7.73 -6.33
CA ALA A 72 -1.31 7.22 -6.71
C ALA A 72 -0.87 7.77 -8.07
N ARG A 73 -1.81 7.82 -9.04
CA ARG A 73 -1.58 8.40 -10.36
C ARG A 73 -1.23 9.87 -10.26
N TYR A 74 -2.02 10.64 -9.51
CA TYR A 74 -1.79 12.06 -9.30
C TYR A 74 -0.41 12.31 -8.69
N ALA A 75 -0.01 11.53 -7.69
CA ALA A 75 1.30 11.65 -7.08
C ALA A 75 2.43 11.38 -8.09
N ARG A 76 2.33 10.28 -8.86
CA ARG A 76 3.32 9.90 -9.87
C ARG A 76 3.44 10.95 -10.98
N GLU A 77 2.32 11.38 -11.55
CA GLU A 77 2.32 12.31 -12.70
C GLU A 77 2.78 13.72 -12.33
N ASN A 78 2.60 14.12 -11.07
CA ASN A 78 3.02 15.43 -10.57
C ASN A 78 4.33 15.39 -9.77
N ASN A 79 5.05 14.27 -9.77
CA ASN A 79 6.30 14.07 -9.02
C ASN A 79 6.18 14.40 -7.51
N ILE A 80 5.04 14.11 -6.91
CA ILE A 80 4.80 14.28 -5.47
C ILE A 80 5.32 13.03 -4.74
N PRO A 81 6.18 13.18 -3.71
CA PRO A 81 6.64 12.06 -2.89
C PRO A 81 5.48 11.20 -2.39
N TYR A 82 5.56 9.89 -2.68
CA TYR A 82 4.50 8.93 -2.38
C TYR A 82 5.01 7.81 -1.47
N LEU A 83 4.23 7.49 -0.43
CA LEU A 83 4.45 6.31 0.42
C LEU A 83 3.18 5.45 0.48
N GLY A 84 3.24 4.24 -0.08
CA GLY A 84 2.15 3.26 -0.05
C GLY A 84 2.44 2.12 0.93
N ILE A 85 1.54 1.89 1.89
CA ILE A 85 1.67 0.81 2.88
C ILE A 85 0.59 -0.23 2.63
N CYS A 86 0.96 -1.52 2.52
CA CYS A 86 0.01 -2.62 2.29
C CYS A 86 -0.85 -2.38 1.03
N LEU A 87 -2.15 -2.13 1.22
CA LEU A 87 -3.07 -1.70 0.17
C LEU A 87 -2.53 -0.50 -0.61
N GLY A 88 -1.87 0.46 0.04
CA GLY A 88 -1.22 1.59 -0.64
C GLY A 88 -0.16 1.13 -1.67
N MET A 89 0.63 0.11 -1.35
CA MET A 89 1.58 -0.48 -2.30
C MET A 89 0.84 -1.20 -3.44
N GLN A 90 -0.20 -1.97 -3.13
CA GLN A 90 -0.99 -2.69 -4.13
C GLN A 90 -1.66 -1.74 -5.14
N VAL A 91 -2.27 -0.64 -4.67
CA VAL A 91 -2.89 0.35 -5.57
C VAL A 91 -1.87 1.07 -6.44
N ALA A 92 -0.65 1.30 -5.94
CA ALA A 92 0.43 1.87 -6.76
C ALA A 92 0.86 0.91 -7.88
N LEU A 93 0.94 -0.39 -7.61
CA LEU A 93 1.21 -1.41 -8.63
C LEU A 93 0.09 -1.46 -9.68
N ILE A 94 -1.17 -1.45 -9.23
CA ILE A 94 -2.35 -1.42 -10.11
C ILE A 94 -2.34 -0.16 -10.98
N GLU A 95 -2.09 1.01 -10.40
CA GLU A 95 -2.01 2.27 -11.13
C GLU A 95 -0.95 2.22 -12.22
N PHE A 96 0.26 1.75 -11.89
CA PHE A 96 1.37 1.69 -12.83
C PHE A 96 1.09 0.71 -13.97
N ALA A 97 0.53 -0.46 -13.64
CA ALA A 97 0.12 -1.45 -14.63
C ALA A 97 -0.91 -0.88 -15.61
N ARG A 98 -1.94 -0.18 -15.11
CA ARG A 98 -2.99 0.43 -15.93
C ARG A 98 -2.45 1.56 -16.82
N ASN A 99 -1.75 2.52 -16.22
CA ASN A 99 -1.49 3.82 -16.86
C ASN A 99 -0.13 3.92 -17.54
N VAL A 100 0.86 3.13 -17.11
CA VAL A 100 2.22 3.18 -17.68
C VAL A 100 2.48 1.97 -18.58
N VAL A 101 2.11 0.77 -18.13
CA VAL A 101 2.35 -0.46 -18.90
C VAL A 101 1.25 -0.71 -19.95
N GLY A 102 0.06 -0.11 -19.79
CA GLY A 102 -1.07 -0.26 -20.71
C GLY A 102 -1.90 -1.53 -20.46
N MET A 103 -1.82 -2.12 -19.26
CA MET A 103 -2.68 -3.21 -18.83
C MET A 103 -4.04 -2.67 -18.38
N GLU A 104 -4.86 -2.29 -19.36
CA GLU A 104 -6.20 -1.75 -19.10
C GLU A 104 -7.00 -2.68 -18.17
N ASN A 105 -7.63 -2.11 -17.14
CA ASN A 105 -8.37 -2.84 -16.11
C ASN A 105 -7.55 -3.83 -15.26
N ALA A 106 -6.22 -3.68 -15.18
CA ALA A 106 -5.43 -4.44 -14.21
C ALA A 106 -5.96 -4.25 -12.78
N ASN A 107 -6.00 -5.31 -11.98
CA ASN A 107 -6.58 -5.22 -10.65
C ASN A 107 -6.02 -6.28 -9.69
N SER A 108 -6.50 -6.22 -8.44
CA SER A 108 -6.35 -7.30 -7.47
C SER A 108 -7.49 -8.30 -7.60
N THR A 109 -7.20 -9.60 -7.47
CA THR A 109 -8.25 -10.63 -7.36
C THR A 109 -9.07 -10.48 -6.08
N GLU A 110 -8.59 -9.73 -5.08
CA GLU A 110 -9.40 -9.34 -3.90
C GLU A 110 -10.59 -8.45 -4.28
N PHE A 111 -10.44 -7.65 -5.34
CA PHE A 111 -11.41 -6.63 -5.75
C PHE A 111 -12.24 -7.06 -6.95
N VAL A 112 -11.57 -7.64 -7.95
CA VAL A 112 -12.19 -8.10 -9.20
C VAL A 112 -11.60 -9.49 -9.50
N PRO A 113 -12.25 -10.57 -9.04
CA PRO A 113 -11.74 -11.93 -9.14
C PRO A 113 -11.43 -12.37 -10.59
N ASP A 114 -12.20 -11.89 -11.55
CA ASP A 114 -12.13 -12.23 -12.98
C ASP A 114 -11.40 -11.16 -13.81
N CYS A 115 -10.58 -10.30 -13.20
CA CYS A 115 -9.86 -9.27 -13.94
C CYS A 115 -8.88 -9.87 -14.94
N LYS A 116 -8.84 -9.29 -16.15
CA LYS A 116 -7.97 -9.73 -17.24
C LYS A 116 -6.48 -9.74 -16.86
N TYR A 117 -6.06 -8.81 -16.01
CA TYR A 117 -4.68 -8.69 -15.53
C TYR A 117 -4.65 -8.66 -13.99
N PRO A 118 -4.56 -9.83 -13.32
CA PRO A 118 -4.50 -9.93 -11.86
C PRO A 118 -3.08 -9.65 -11.35
N VAL A 119 -2.68 -8.37 -11.36
CA VAL A 119 -1.34 -7.94 -10.94
C VAL A 119 -1.10 -8.06 -9.44
N VAL A 120 -2.18 -8.18 -8.66
CA VAL A 120 -2.16 -8.55 -7.25
C VAL A 120 -3.10 -9.73 -7.06
N ALA A 121 -2.64 -10.80 -6.43
CA ALA A 121 -3.45 -11.99 -6.20
C ALA A 121 -3.01 -12.73 -4.94
N LEU A 122 -3.88 -13.62 -4.47
CA LEU A 122 -3.50 -14.58 -3.44
C LEU A 122 -2.44 -15.54 -3.99
N ILE A 123 -1.41 -15.77 -3.21
CA ILE A 123 -0.41 -16.79 -3.51
C ILE A 123 -1.06 -18.16 -3.26
N THR A 124 -1.28 -18.92 -4.33
CA THR A 124 -1.86 -20.28 -4.25
C THR A 124 -0.85 -21.32 -3.80
N GLU A 125 0.45 -21.01 -3.83
CA GLU A 125 1.51 -21.94 -3.41
C GLU A 125 2.62 -21.19 -2.65
N TRP A 126 2.94 -21.60 -1.42
CA TRP A 126 4.11 -21.08 -0.71
C TRP A 126 4.82 -22.15 0.10
N ARG A 127 6.08 -21.87 0.44
CA ARG A 127 6.88 -22.69 1.36
C ARG A 127 6.88 -22.05 2.74
N ASP A 128 6.56 -22.84 3.77
CA ASP A 128 6.71 -22.41 5.16
C ASP A 128 8.19 -22.41 5.60
N GLU A 129 8.44 -22.00 6.86
CA GLU A 129 9.80 -21.97 7.43
C GLU A 129 10.41 -23.37 7.59
N GLU A 130 9.59 -24.42 7.60
CA GLU A 130 10.00 -25.83 7.70
C GLU A 130 10.27 -26.46 6.31
N GLY A 131 9.96 -25.74 5.23
CA GLY A 131 10.18 -26.13 3.85
C GLY A 131 9.02 -26.90 3.21
N ASN A 132 7.87 -27.02 3.89
CA ASN A 132 6.68 -27.66 3.34
C ASN A 132 6.02 -26.77 2.30
N VAL A 133 5.57 -27.35 1.18
CA VAL A 133 4.83 -26.63 0.14
C VAL A 133 3.35 -26.74 0.44
N GLU A 134 2.74 -25.62 0.80
CA GLU A 134 1.28 -25.47 0.96
C GLU A 134 0.68 -25.10 -0.41
N VAL A 135 -0.28 -25.89 -0.91
CA VAL A 135 -1.00 -25.64 -2.17
C VAL A 135 -2.47 -25.36 -1.87
N ARG A 136 -3.01 -24.26 -2.41
CA ARG A 136 -4.33 -23.74 -2.07
C ARG A 136 -5.17 -23.35 -3.29
N THR A 137 -6.47 -23.36 -3.06
CA THR A 137 -7.53 -22.99 -4.01
C THR A 137 -8.45 -21.96 -3.37
N GLU A 138 -9.32 -21.30 -4.13
CA GLU A 138 -10.28 -20.30 -3.63
C GLU A 138 -11.21 -20.79 -2.50
N LYS A 139 -11.30 -22.11 -2.28
CA LYS A 139 -12.12 -22.74 -1.22
C LYS A 139 -11.35 -22.99 0.08
N SER A 140 -10.05 -22.69 0.13
CA SER A 140 -9.23 -22.91 1.31
C SER A 140 -9.27 -21.71 2.27
N ASP A 141 -9.18 -21.99 3.56
CA ASP A 141 -9.42 -21.01 4.63
C ASP A 141 -8.39 -19.86 4.60
N LEU A 142 -8.84 -18.61 4.43
CA LEU A 142 -7.97 -17.44 4.19
C LEU A 142 -6.98 -17.18 5.35
N GLY A 143 -7.23 -17.73 6.54
CA GLY A 143 -6.44 -17.48 7.73
C GLY A 143 -5.00 -18.05 7.72
N GLY A 144 -4.72 -19.06 6.90
CA GLY A 144 -3.43 -19.80 6.93
C GLY A 144 -2.29 -19.24 6.07
N THR A 145 -2.54 -18.25 5.20
CA THR A 145 -1.50 -17.64 4.33
C THR A 145 -0.99 -16.31 4.87
N MET A 146 -1.58 -15.85 5.99
CA MET A 146 -1.29 -14.54 6.55
C MET A 146 0.17 -14.48 6.98
N ARG A 147 0.93 -13.63 6.31
CA ARG A 147 2.27 -13.28 6.74
C ARG A 147 2.15 -12.43 8.00
N LEU A 148 2.35 -13.05 9.15
CA LEU A 148 2.28 -12.42 10.46
C LEU A 148 3.66 -12.46 11.12
N GLY A 149 3.86 -11.58 12.10
CA GLY A 149 5.10 -11.54 12.86
C GLY A 149 6.26 -10.88 12.11
N SER A 150 7.47 -11.17 12.56
CA SER A 150 8.68 -10.55 12.04
C SER A 150 9.19 -11.33 10.84
N GLN A 151 9.40 -10.68 9.70
CA GLN A 151 9.92 -11.33 8.50
C GLN A 151 11.16 -10.62 7.97
N ALA A 152 12.14 -11.41 7.53
CA ALA A 152 13.35 -10.89 6.91
C ALA A 152 13.06 -10.45 5.46
N CYS A 153 13.46 -9.24 5.10
CA CYS A 153 13.36 -8.69 3.76
C CYS A 153 14.76 -8.43 3.21
N GLN A 154 15.09 -9.04 2.07
CA GLN A 154 16.32 -8.76 1.34
C GLN A 154 16.10 -7.54 0.44
N LEU A 155 16.97 -6.54 0.54
CA LEU A 155 16.87 -5.29 -0.21
C LEU A 155 17.79 -5.34 -1.43
N SER A 156 17.29 -4.94 -2.59
CA SER A 156 18.11 -4.85 -3.81
C SER A 156 19.17 -3.75 -3.67
N ASP A 157 20.40 -4.04 -4.11
CA ASP A 157 21.58 -3.22 -3.80
C ASP A 157 21.47 -1.76 -4.27
N ASP A 158 20.89 -1.51 -5.45
CA ASP A 158 20.78 -0.16 -6.03
C ASP A 158 19.47 0.58 -5.68
N SER A 159 18.66 0.03 -4.76
CA SER A 159 17.36 0.60 -4.41
C SER A 159 17.47 1.77 -3.42
N LEU A 160 16.52 2.71 -3.50
CA LEU A 160 16.41 3.81 -2.53
C LEU A 160 16.25 3.29 -1.09
N VAL A 161 15.48 2.21 -0.91
CA VAL A 161 15.27 1.59 0.41
C VAL A 161 16.57 1.01 0.97
N ARG A 162 17.42 0.38 0.15
CA ARG A 162 18.74 -0.12 0.59
C ARG A 162 19.63 1.00 1.13
N GLN A 163 19.60 2.15 0.47
CA GLN A 163 20.34 3.34 0.90
C GLN A 163 19.80 3.91 2.21
N MET A 164 18.47 3.99 2.35
CA MET A 164 17.81 4.50 3.56
C MET A 164 18.06 3.62 4.79
N TYR A 165 17.98 2.30 4.65
CA TYR A 165 18.17 1.36 5.77
C TYR A 165 19.64 1.09 6.09
N GLY A 166 20.57 1.27 5.14
CA GLY A 166 21.99 1.02 5.35
C GLY A 166 22.37 -0.47 5.50
N ALA A 167 21.42 -1.39 5.52
CA ALA A 167 21.65 -2.85 5.59
C ALA A 167 21.07 -3.61 4.38
N PRO A 168 21.70 -4.73 3.94
CA PRO A 168 21.21 -5.54 2.82
C PRO A 168 20.00 -6.41 3.20
N THR A 169 19.81 -6.66 4.49
CA THR A 169 18.68 -7.40 5.03
C THR A 169 18.14 -6.63 6.21
N ILE A 170 16.82 -6.49 6.24
CA ILE A 170 16.08 -5.86 7.33
C ILE A 170 15.02 -6.83 7.85
N THR A 171 14.41 -6.48 8.98
CA THR A 171 13.30 -7.25 9.52
C THR A 171 12.14 -6.31 9.74
N GLU A 172 11.00 -6.64 9.15
CA GLU A 172 9.78 -5.85 9.24
C GLU A 172 8.59 -6.75 9.59
N ARG A 173 7.53 -6.14 10.14
CA ARG A 173 6.26 -6.84 10.35
C ARG A 173 5.35 -6.61 9.15
N PRO A 174 4.94 -7.66 8.41
CA PRO A 174 3.96 -7.49 7.37
C PRO A 174 2.64 -7.02 7.98
N PRO A 175 1.90 -6.16 7.25
CA PRO A 175 0.60 -5.68 7.68
C PRO A 175 -0.36 -6.87 7.83
N SER A 176 -0.80 -7.14 9.07
CA SER A 176 -1.89 -8.08 9.33
C SER A 176 -3.16 -7.57 8.65
N PRO A 177 -3.92 -8.40 7.92
CA PRO A 177 -5.31 -8.07 7.68
C PRO A 177 -6.00 -7.95 9.05
N LEU A 178 -6.86 -6.95 9.22
CA LEU A 178 -7.74 -6.81 10.37
C LEU A 178 -9.00 -7.63 10.14
#